data_AF-A0A520CLX1-F1
#
_entry.id   AF-A0A520CLX1-F1
#
_cell.length_a   1.000
_cell.length_b   1.000
_cell.length_c   1.000
_cell.angle_alpha   90.00
_cell.angle_beta   90.00
_cell.angle_gamma   90.00
#
_symmetry.space_group_name_H-M   'P 1'
#
loop_
_entity.id
_entity.type
_entity.pdbx_description
1 polymer ?
#
loop_
_entity_poly.entity_id
_entity_poly.type
_entity_poly.pdbx_seq_one_letter_code
_entity_poly.pdbx_strand_id
1 'polypeptide(L)'
;MSDKLVGDDGEFHAVDEAVDLSGTTFEAWIALGIFWLLGATVLYQFVTRYVMNDSAAWTEEIARYLLVGVVFVGAAIGVAKNNHIQV
;
A
#
# COMPACT_ATOMS: atom_id res chain seq x y z
N MET A 1 6.86 -37.91 3.19
CA MET A 1 7.59 -37.93 1.90
C MET A 1 8.42 -36.66 1.89
N SER A 2 9.74 -36.80 1.78
CA SER A 2 10.73 -35.76 2.12
C SER A 2 10.49 -34.46 1.34
N ASP A 3 10.32 -33.36 2.06
CA ASP A 3 10.24 -32.00 1.51
C ASP A 3 11.66 -31.61 1.06
N LYS A 4 12.00 -31.92 -0.19
CA LYS A 4 13.29 -31.59 -0.80
C LYS A 4 13.14 -30.28 -1.58
N LEU A 5 13.85 -29.24 -1.16
CA LEU A 5 13.88 -27.93 -1.84
C LEU A 5 14.51 -27.97 -3.25
N VAL A 6 15.24 -29.05 -3.56
CA VAL A 6 15.82 -29.34 -4.88
C VAL A 6 15.21 -30.65 -5.38
N GLY A 7 14.54 -30.60 -6.52
CA GLY A 7 14.02 -31.77 -7.23
C GLY A 7 15.15 -32.69 -7.71
N ASP A 8 14.84 -33.95 -7.99
CA ASP A 8 15.83 -34.91 -8.53
C ASP A 8 16.34 -34.51 -9.94
N ASP A 9 15.71 -33.52 -10.57
CA ASP A 9 16.08 -32.85 -11.83
C ASP A 9 16.97 -31.61 -11.64
N GLY A 10 17.26 -31.23 -10.40
CA GLY A 10 18.12 -30.08 -10.06
C GLY A 10 17.41 -28.72 -10.06
N GLU A 11 16.08 -28.67 -10.25
CA GLU A 11 15.32 -27.43 -10.12
C GLU A 11 14.90 -27.15 -8.68
N PHE A 12 14.90 -25.87 -8.30
CA PHE A 12 14.39 -25.42 -7.02
C PHE A 12 12.86 -25.37 -7.06
N HIS A 13 12.22 -26.36 -6.45
CA HIS A 13 10.78 -26.34 -6.22
C HIS A 13 10.52 -25.50 -4.96
N ALA A 14 10.76 -24.19 -5.05
CA ALA A 14 10.29 -23.24 -4.05
C ALA A 14 8.77 -23.09 -4.24
N VAL A 15 8.00 -23.92 -3.55
CA VAL A 15 6.55 -23.74 -3.48
C VAL A 15 6.32 -22.45 -2.70
N ASP A 16 5.90 -21.38 -3.39
CA ASP A 16 5.57 -20.11 -2.74
C ASP A 16 4.53 -20.39 -1.63
N GLU A 17 4.90 -20.05 -0.39
CA GLU A 17 4.00 -20.07 0.76
C GLU A 17 2.76 -19.23 0.40
N ALA A 18 1.56 -19.78 0.65
CA ALA A 18 0.33 -19.08 0.30
C ALA A 18 0.26 -17.73 1.04
N VAL A 19 -0.04 -16.66 0.30
CA VAL A 19 -0.20 -15.32 0.89
C VAL A 19 -1.41 -15.31 1.83
N ASP A 20 -1.16 -15.38 3.14
CA ASP A 20 -2.18 -15.27 4.18
C ASP A 20 -2.36 -13.81 4.63
N LEU A 21 -3.54 -13.26 4.34
CA LEU A 21 -3.92 -11.89 4.70
C LEU A 21 -4.83 -11.84 5.94
N SER A 22 -5.12 -12.96 6.59
CA SER A 22 -6.05 -13.04 7.72
C SER A 22 -5.65 -12.15 8.91
N GLY A 23 -4.36 -11.92 9.11
CA GLY A 23 -3.81 -11.04 10.15
C GLY A 23 -3.84 -9.53 9.81
N THR A 24 -4.35 -9.15 8.63
CA THR A 24 -4.38 -7.75 8.19
C THR A 24 -5.53 -7.01 8.86
N THR A 25 -5.24 -5.95 9.61
CA THR A 25 -6.27 -5.19 10.32
C THR A 25 -7.14 -4.38 9.36
N PHE A 26 -8.37 -4.06 9.77
CA PHE A 26 -9.31 -3.31 8.95
C PHE A 26 -8.77 -1.91 8.58
N GLU A 27 -8.07 -1.25 9.50
CA GLU A 27 -7.44 0.05 9.27
C GLU A 27 -6.38 -0.02 8.16
N ALA A 28 -5.68 -1.15 8.02
CA ALA A 28 -4.69 -1.33 6.97
C ALA A 28 -5.34 -1.38 5.58
N TRP A 29 -6.53 -1.96 5.45
CA TRP A 29 -7.31 -1.92 4.22
C TRP A 29 -7.80 -0.51 3.90
N ILE A 30 -8.22 0.26 4.91
CA ILE A 30 -8.57 1.68 4.74
C ILE A 30 -7.34 2.48 4.27
N ALA A 31 -6.19 2.29 4.93
CA ALA A 31 -4.95 2.96 4.57
C ALA A 31 -4.55 2.68 3.12
N LEU A 32 -4.66 1.42 2.69
CA LEU A 32 -4.40 1.01 1.31
C LEU A 32 -5.33 1.72 0.31
N GLY A 33 -6.63 1.79 0.63
CA GLY A 33 -7.62 2.48 -0.19
C GLY A 33 -7.33 3.99 -0.33
N ILE A 34 -7.05 4.67 0.78
CA ILE A 34 -6.71 6.10 0.78
C ILE A 34 -5.40 6.33 0.01
N PHE A 35 -4.40 5.47 0.19
CA PHE A 35 -3.13 5.55 -0.51
C PHE A 35 -3.30 5.45 -2.03
N TRP A 36 -4.06 4.45 -2.51
CA TRP A 36 -4.32 4.30 -3.94
C TRP A 36 -5.12 5.48 -4.50
N LEU A 37 -6.08 6.01 -3.75
CA LEU A 37 -6.86 7.17 -4.18
C LEU A 37 -6.01 8.44 -4.25
N LEU A 38 -5.10 8.65 -3.29
CA LEU A 38 -4.10 9.72 -3.33
C LEU A 38 -3.19 9.57 -4.55
N GLY A 39 -2.66 8.37 -4.79
CA GLY A 39 -1.82 8.07 -5.95
C GLY A 39 -2.52 8.34 -7.28
N ALA A 40 -3.78 7.90 -7.41
CA ALA A 40 -4.61 8.18 -8.58
C ALA A 40 -4.88 9.69 -8.76
N THR A 41 -5.13 10.42 -7.68
CA THR A 41 -5.36 11.88 -7.71
C THR A 41 -4.12 12.61 -8.21
N VAL A 42 -2.94 12.26 -7.69
CA VAL A 42 -1.67 12.86 -8.12
C VAL A 42 -1.31 12.44 -9.55
N LEU A 43 -1.55 11.19 -9.94
CA LEU A 43 -1.37 10.76 -11.33
C LEU A 43 -2.30 11.51 -12.29
N TYR A 44 -3.56 11.73 -11.89
CA TYR A 44 -4.51 12.53 -12.65
C TYR A 44 -4.02 13.97 -12.82
N GLN A 45 -3.49 14.60 -11.76
CA GLN A 45 -2.87 15.93 -11.85
C GLN A 45 -1.75 15.99 -12.90
N PHE A 46 -0.90 14.95 -12.94
CA PHE A 46 0.16 14.85 -13.93
C PHE A 46 -0.38 14.74 -15.36
N VAL A 47 -1.40 13.89 -15.57
CA VAL A 47 -2.03 13.74 -16.88
C VAL A 47 -2.70 15.04 -17.33
N THR A 48 -3.49 15.69 -16.47
CA THR A 48 -4.16 16.94 -16.86
C THR A 48 -3.13 18.01 -17.22
N ARG A 49 -2.08 18.16 -16.41
CA ARG A 49 -1.06 19.19 -16.64
C ARG A 49 -0.24 18.95 -17.91
N TYR A 50 0.18 17.71 -18.17
CA TYR A 50 1.12 17.44 -19.26
C TYR A 50 0.46 16.94 -20.55
N VAL A 51 -0.70 16.28 -20.46
CA VAL A 51 -1.43 15.77 -21.63
C VAL A 51 -2.52 16.72 -22.07
N MET A 52 -3.30 17.26 -21.12
CA MET A 52 -4.43 18.15 -21.42
C MET A 52 -4.05 19.63 -21.41
N ASN A 53 -2.82 19.96 -21.00
CA ASN A 53 -2.32 21.33 -20.87
C ASN A 53 -3.23 22.22 -19.99
N ASP A 54 -3.96 21.61 -19.05
CA ASP A 54 -4.85 22.27 -18.10
C ASP A 54 -4.58 21.77 -16.68
N SER A 55 -4.59 22.68 -15.71
CA SER A 55 -4.24 22.37 -14.32
C SER A 55 -5.53 22.21 -13.52
N ALA A 56 -5.90 20.96 -13.22
CA ALA A 56 -7.06 20.64 -12.39
C ALA A 56 -6.87 21.07 -10.92
N ALA A 57 -7.00 22.37 -10.63
CA ALA A 57 -6.64 22.98 -9.34
C ALA A 57 -7.38 22.39 -8.14
N TRP A 58 -8.63 21.96 -8.31
CA TRP A 58 -9.44 21.35 -7.24
C TRP A 58 -8.82 20.07 -6.66
N THR A 59 -8.01 19.35 -7.46
CA THR A 59 -7.38 18.11 -7.03
C THR A 59 -6.27 18.35 -6.01
N GLU A 60 -5.67 19.55 -5.97
CA GLU A 60 -4.61 19.88 -5.00
C GLU A 60 -5.14 19.87 -3.57
N GLU A 61 -6.37 20.37 -3.39
CA GLU A 61 -7.06 20.36 -2.10
C GLU A 61 -7.41 18.93 -1.67
N ILE A 62 -7.95 18.13 -2.59
CA ILE A 62 -8.29 16.73 -2.34
C ILE A 62 -7.05 15.90 -2.00
N ALA A 63 -5.95 16.05 -2.75
CA ALA A 63 -4.70 15.37 -2.47
C ALA A 63 -4.17 15.70 -1.07
N ARG A 64 -4.30 16.95 -0.63
CA ARG A 64 -3.89 17.37 0.72
C ARG A 64 -4.72 16.71 1.81
N TYR A 65 -6.04 16.62 1.63
CA TYR A 65 -6.91 15.94 2.59
C TYR A 65 -6.67 14.44 2.65
N LEU A 66 -6.43 13.81 1.50
CA LEU A 66 -6.08 12.38 1.45
C LEU A 66 -4.72 12.10 2.09
N LEU A 67 -3.74 12.99 1.89
CA LEU A 67 -2.44 12.91 2.56
C LEU A 67 -2.58 13.01 4.08
N VAL A 68 -3.42 13.92 4.58
CA VAL A 68 -3.74 14.00 6.01
C VAL A 68 -4.39 12.69 6.48
N GLY A 69 -5.38 12.18 5.75
CA GLY A 69 -6.07 10.92 6.07
C GLY A 69 -5.11 9.73 6.17
N VAL A 70 -4.24 9.52 5.17
CA VAL A 70 -3.32 8.37 5.17
C VAL A 70 -2.32 8.43 6.33
N VAL A 71 -1.87 9.62 6.72
CA VAL A 71 -0.96 9.81 7.87
C VAL A 71 -1.64 9.43 9.18
N PHE A 72 -2.87 9.89 9.43
CA PHE A 72 -3.58 9.59 10.67
C PHE A 72 -3.97 8.10 10.78
N VAL A 73 -4.43 7.49 9.68
CA VAL A 73 -4.73 6.04 9.67
C VAL A 73 -3.44 5.23 9.84
N GLY A 74 -2.35 5.62 9.18
CA GLY A 74 -1.04 4.99 9.35
C GLY A 74 -0.51 5.07 10.78
N ALA A 75 -0.68 6.22 11.45
CA ALA A 75 -0.32 6.38 12.86
C ALA A 75 -1.13 5.43 13.76
N ALA A 76 -2.43 5.28 13.53
CA ALA A 76 -3.28 4.35 14.28
C ALA A 76 -2.80 2.89 14.15
N ILE A 77 -2.44 2.46 12.93
CA ILE A 77 -1.87 1.13 12.68
C ILE A 77 -0.53 0.96 13.39
N GLY A 78 0.34 1.98 13.35
CA GLY A 78 1.64 1.96 14.03
C GLY A 78 1.53 1.78 15.55
N VAL A 79 0.56 2.45 16.16
CA VAL A 79 0.22 2.28 17.59
C VAL A 79 -0.34 0.89 17.85
N ALA A 80 -1.30 0.43 17.05
CA ALA A 80 -1.94 -0.89 17.23
C ALA A 80 -0.92 -2.05 17.16
N LYS A 81 0.09 -1.94 16.29
CA LYS A 81 1.15 -2.94 16.14
C LYS A 81 2.24 -2.85 17.22
N ASN A 82 2.18 -1.88 18.14
CA ASN A 82 3.22 -1.65 19.17
C ASN A 82 4.65 -1.58 18.60
N ASN A 83 4.82 -1.10 17.37
CA ASN A 83 6.13 -0.95 16.71
C ASN A 83 6.93 0.25 17.24
N HIS A 84 6.48 0.89 18.32
CA HIS A 84 7.28 1.91 18.99
C HIS A 84 8.50 1.22 19.61
N ILE A 85 9.69 1.76 19.37
CA ILE A 85 10.90 1.35 20.10
C ILE A 85 10.62 1.58 21.58
N GLN A 86 10.35 0.50 22.30
CA GLN A 86 10.25 0.48 23.74
C GLN A 86 11.67 0.32 24.27
N VAL A 87 12.12 1.29 25.08
CA VAL A 87 13.40 1.23 25.79
C VAL A 87 13.19 0.69 27.19
#